data_AF-A0A3N7HMD6-F1
#
_entry.id   AF-A0A3N7HMD6-F1
#
_cell.length_a   1.000
_cell.length_b   1.000
_cell.length_c   1.000
_cell.angle_alpha   90.00
_cell.angle_beta   90.00
_cell.angle_gamma   90.00
#
_symmetry.space_group_name_H-M   'P 1'
#
loop_
_entity.id
_entity.type
_entity.pdbx_description
1 polymer ?
#
loop_
_entity_poly.entity_id
_entity_poly.type
_entity_poly.pdbx_seq_one_letter_code
_entity_poly.pdbx_strand_id
1 'polypeptide(L)'
;MPHLLLALILGALAALSFIAHASNATVPGTTAVSAIGTTVYCYGEIKKVDAGQGKVTLKHGPIENLGMPAMTMVYRVTDPAKLANLKAGDMVKFKADRLDGLFVLTALERR
;
A
#
# COMPACT_ATOMS: atom_id res chain seq x y z
N MET A 1 9.41 -67.39 -46.76
CA MET A 1 9.35 -67.03 -45.33
C MET A 1 8.25 -65.98 -45.17
N PRO A 2 7.08 -66.37 -44.62
CA PRO A 2 5.85 -65.59 -44.61
C PRO A 2 5.63 -64.89 -43.25
N HIS A 3 5.30 -63.60 -43.24
CA HIS A 3 4.60 -62.88 -42.16
C HIS A 3 4.43 -61.42 -42.64
N LEU A 4 3.36 -61.05 -43.35
CA LEU A 4 2.01 -60.80 -42.83
C LEU A 4 2.03 -60.13 -41.45
N LEU A 5 1.88 -58.81 -41.42
CA LEU A 5 1.25 -58.16 -40.28
C LEU A 5 0.42 -56.95 -40.71
N LEU A 6 -0.86 -57.14 -40.42
CA LEU A 6 -2.00 -56.27 -40.54
C LEU A 6 -1.88 -55.14 -39.50
N ALA A 7 -1.95 -53.87 -39.93
CA ALA A 7 -2.07 -52.74 -39.01
C ALA A 7 -3.32 -51.93 -39.37
N LEU A 8 -4.23 -51.94 -38.40
CA LEU A 8 -5.55 -51.35 -38.33
C LEU A 8 -5.47 -49.82 -38.48
N ILE A 9 -6.08 -49.27 -39.54
CA ILE A 9 -6.27 -47.82 -39.70
C ILE A 9 -7.56 -47.39 -38.98
N LEU A 10 -7.42 -46.67 -37.87
CA LEU A 10 -8.51 -45.99 -37.19
C LEU A 10 -8.07 -44.54 -36.90
N GLY A 11 -8.86 -43.57 -37.34
CA GLY A 11 -8.66 -42.17 -36.94
C GLY A 11 -9.12 -41.16 -37.98
N ALA A 12 -10.43 -40.97 -38.07
CA ALA A 12 -11.04 -39.89 -38.84
C ALA A 12 -11.05 -38.58 -38.02
N LEU A 13 -10.81 -37.48 -38.75
CA LEU A 13 -11.51 -36.20 -38.66
C LEU A 13 -11.27 -35.30 -37.42
N ALA A 14 -10.54 -34.19 -37.64
CA ALA A 14 -11.09 -32.84 -37.77
C ALA A 14 -10.05 -31.79 -37.34
N ALA A 15 -9.69 -30.93 -38.28
CA ALA A 15 -8.86 -29.76 -38.05
C ALA A 15 -9.61 -28.69 -37.25
N LEU A 16 -8.99 -28.15 -36.21
CA LEU A 16 -9.22 -26.78 -35.77
C LEU A 16 -7.87 -26.10 -35.56
N SER A 17 -7.53 -25.23 -36.49
CA SER A 17 -6.46 -24.25 -36.36
C SER A 17 -7.01 -23.02 -35.65
N PHE A 18 -6.48 -22.67 -34.47
CA PHE A 18 -6.47 -21.28 -33.99
C PHE A 18 -5.11 -20.98 -33.34
N ILE A 19 -4.43 -20.01 -33.93
CA ILE A 19 -3.17 -19.42 -33.49
C ILE A 19 -3.49 -18.39 -32.40
N ALA A 20 -2.82 -18.46 -31.25
CA ALA A 20 -2.50 -17.28 -30.44
C ALA A 20 -1.30 -17.59 -29.54
N HIS A 21 -0.11 -17.20 -30.00
CA HIS A 21 1.10 -17.14 -29.17
C HIS A 21 1.03 -15.84 -28.35
N ALA A 22 0.49 -15.92 -27.14
CA ALA A 22 0.58 -14.83 -26.17
C ALA A 22 1.62 -15.22 -25.10
N SER A 23 2.84 -14.73 -25.29
CA SER A 23 3.80 -14.59 -24.20
C SER A 23 3.17 -13.68 -23.14
N ASN A 24 3.25 -14.06 -21.86
CA ASN A 24 3.61 -13.17 -20.75
C ASN A 24 3.64 -13.95 -19.41
N ALA A 25 4.86 -14.17 -18.95
CA ALA A 25 5.32 -14.22 -17.56
C ALA A 25 4.37 -14.80 -16.49
N THR A 26 4.57 -16.08 -16.19
CA THR A 26 4.30 -16.64 -14.86
C THR A 26 5.22 -15.97 -13.83
N VAL A 27 4.69 -15.04 -13.04
CA VAL A 27 5.27 -14.65 -11.75
C VAL A 27 4.69 -15.57 -10.68
N PRO A 28 5.51 -16.36 -9.96
CA PRO A 28 5.05 -17.13 -8.81
C PRO A 28 4.52 -16.19 -7.73
N GLY A 29 3.35 -16.53 -7.18
CA GLY A 29 2.66 -15.79 -6.13
C GLY A 29 3.59 -15.44 -4.98
N THR A 30 3.81 -14.14 -4.79
CA THR A 30 4.27 -13.62 -3.51
C THR A 30 3.08 -13.68 -2.57
N THR A 31 3.15 -14.58 -1.60
CA THR A 31 2.34 -14.55 -0.38
C THR A 31 2.37 -13.13 0.18
N ALA A 32 1.25 -12.41 0.08
CA ALA A 32 1.02 -11.21 0.85
C ALA A 32 1.03 -11.63 2.33
N VAL A 33 2.17 -11.42 2.99
CA VAL A 33 2.23 -11.47 4.44
C VAL A 33 1.26 -10.39 4.93
N SER A 34 0.16 -10.81 5.55
CA SER A 34 -0.67 -9.93 6.35
C SER A 34 0.21 -9.30 7.42
N ALA A 35 0.69 -8.09 7.15
CA ALA A 35 1.33 -7.26 8.14
C ALA A 35 0.29 -7.01 9.24
N ILE A 36 0.51 -7.62 10.41
CA ILE A 36 -0.13 -7.17 11.64
C ILE A 36 0.37 -5.73 11.82
N GLY A 37 -0.48 -4.77 11.44
CA GLY A 37 -0.14 -3.37 11.33
C GLY A 37 0.28 -2.80 12.68
N THR A 38 1.57 -2.87 12.98
CA THR A 38 2.17 -2.12 14.06
C THR A 38 2.19 -0.68 13.59
N THR A 39 1.41 0.21 14.20
CA THR A 39 1.46 1.64 13.87
C THR A 39 2.85 2.17 14.23
N VAL A 40 3.73 2.22 13.22
CA VAL A 40 5.12 2.69 13.33
C VAL A 40 5.15 4.20 13.37
N TYR A 41 6.16 4.76 14.05
CA TYR A 41 6.43 6.18 13.98
C TYR A 41 6.83 6.59 12.57
N CYS A 42 6.14 7.60 12.06
CA CYS A 42 6.43 8.30 10.83
C CYS A 42 7.13 9.62 11.15
N TYR A 43 7.81 10.19 10.16
CA TYR A 43 8.50 11.47 10.27
C TYR A 43 7.92 12.49 9.30
N GLY A 44 7.95 13.76 9.70
CA GLY A 44 7.49 14.84 8.85
C GLY A 44 7.90 16.23 9.34
N GLU A 45 7.56 17.22 8.54
CA GLU A 45 7.74 18.64 8.82
C GLU A 45 6.37 19.30 8.98
N ILE A 46 6.21 20.13 10.00
CA ILE A 46 5.01 20.94 10.17
C ILE A 46 4.99 22.04 9.12
N LYS A 47 3.91 22.09 8.33
CA LYS A 47 3.65 23.19 7.40
C LYS A 47 2.74 24.26 7.99
N LYS A 48 1.79 23.85 8.85
CA LYS A 48 0.85 24.77 9.52
C LYS A 48 0.28 24.13 10.78
N VAL A 49 0.09 24.93 11.83
CA VAL A 49 -0.61 24.53 13.05
C VAL A 49 -1.90 25.33 13.17
N ASP A 50 -3.01 24.64 13.45
CA ASP A 50 -4.29 25.25 13.81
C ASP A 50 -4.75 24.63 15.13
N ALA A 51 -4.23 25.19 16.23
CA ALA A 51 -4.54 24.72 17.57
C ALA A 51 -6.01 24.96 17.93
N GLY A 52 -6.64 26.00 17.39
CA GLY A 52 -8.06 26.31 17.61
C GLY A 52 -8.99 25.24 17.03
N GLN A 53 -8.60 24.62 15.92
CA GLN A 53 -9.34 23.50 15.32
C GLN A 53 -8.76 22.11 15.62
N GLY A 54 -7.69 22.01 16.40
CA GLY A 54 -7.01 20.73 16.68
C GLY A 54 -6.47 20.07 15.40
N LYS A 55 -5.95 20.86 14.46
CA LYS A 55 -5.43 20.39 13.17
C LYS A 55 -3.98 20.77 12.97
N VAL A 56 -3.26 19.93 12.24
CA VAL A 56 -1.89 20.21 11.79
C VAL A 56 -1.74 19.78 10.35
N THR A 57 -1.10 20.62 9.55
CA THR A 57 -0.68 20.27 8.18
C THR A 57 0.75 19.78 8.23
N LEU A 58 0.98 18.55 7.79
CA LEU A 58 2.30 17.91 7.80
C LEU A 58 2.72 17.58 6.38
N LYS A 59 3.97 17.90 6.04
CA LYS A 59 4.68 17.24 4.95
C LYS A 59 5.30 15.98 5.52
N HIS A 60 4.68 14.83 5.26
CA HIS A 60 5.09 13.55 5.82
C HIS A 60 5.87 12.71 4.82
N GLY A 61 6.72 11.82 5.34
CA GLY A 61 7.26 10.70 4.57
C GLY A 61 6.21 9.60 4.35
N PRO A 62 6.58 8.45 3.80
CA PRO A 62 5.65 7.33 3.62
C PRO A 62 4.99 6.91 4.94
N ILE A 63 3.69 6.61 4.90
CA ILE A 63 2.91 6.06 6.01
C ILE A 63 2.33 4.73 5.55
N GLU A 64 3.04 3.65 5.88
CA GLU A 64 2.75 2.30 5.35
C GLU A 64 1.38 1.78 5.80
N ASN A 65 1.01 1.97 7.07
CA ASN A 65 -0.26 1.50 7.60
C ASN A 65 -1.49 2.18 6.97
N LEU A 66 -1.31 3.35 6.36
CA LEU A 66 -2.35 4.08 5.64
C LEU A 66 -2.21 3.98 4.11
N GLY A 67 -1.20 3.26 3.61
CA GLY A 67 -0.92 3.16 2.17
C GLY A 67 -0.59 4.51 1.51
N MET A 68 -0.02 5.45 2.28
CA MET A 68 0.19 6.81 1.84
C MET A 68 1.66 7.05 1.46
N PRO A 69 1.96 7.52 0.22
CA PRO A 69 3.30 7.97 -0.11
C PRO A 69 3.63 9.29 0.61
N ALA A 70 4.86 9.77 0.45
CA ALA A 70 5.24 11.09 0.97
C ALA A 70 4.39 12.20 0.32
N MET A 71 3.65 12.95 1.13
CA MET A 71 2.81 14.05 0.65
C MET A 71 2.56 15.09 1.75
N THR A 72 1.81 16.14 1.43
CA THR A 72 1.38 17.15 2.40
C THR A 72 -0.11 17.02 2.65
N MET A 73 -0.50 16.76 3.90
CA MET A 73 -1.90 16.54 4.26
C MET A 73 -2.23 17.13 5.63
N VAL A 74 -3.52 17.37 5.86
CA VAL A 74 -4.04 17.85 7.15
C VAL A 74 -4.45 16.65 7.99
N TYR A 75 -3.98 16.62 9.24
CA TYR A 75 -4.36 15.65 10.24
C TYR A 75 -5.05 16.34 11.41
N ARG A 76 -5.99 15.64 12.04
CA ARG A 76 -6.48 16.02 13.37
C ARG A 76 -5.54 15.48 14.44
N VAL A 77 -5.48 16.14 15.59
CA VAL A 77 -4.79 15.58 16.77
C VAL A 77 -5.82 15.15 17.80
N THR A 78 -5.51 14.08 18.54
CA THR A 78 -6.33 13.65 19.69
C THR A 78 -6.23 14.63 20.86
N ASP A 79 -5.08 15.29 21.00
CA ASP A 79 -4.80 16.25 22.07
C ASP A 79 -4.29 17.58 21.48
N PRO A 80 -5.15 18.60 21.36
CA PRO A 80 -4.77 19.92 20.88
C PRO A 80 -3.67 20.60 21.69
N ALA A 81 -3.48 20.24 22.97
CA ALA A 81 -2.42 20.82 23.80
C ALA A 81 -1.02 20.47 23.27
N LYS A 82 -0.88 19.33 22.56
CA LYS A 82 0.38 18.95 21.89
C LYS A 82 0.78 19.90 20.76
N LEU A 83 -0.14 20.72 20.27
CA LEU A 83 0.12 21.71 19.23
C LEU A 83 0.66 23.03 19.77
N ALA A 84 0.47 23.33 21.06
CA ALA A 84 0.72 24.66 21.63
C ALA A 84 2.18 25.13 21.46
N ASN A 85 3.12 24.19 21.51
CA ASN A 85 4.54 24.49 21.38
C ASN A 85 5.09 24.22 19.99
N LEU A 86 4.26 23.86 19.01
CA LEU A 86 4.68 23.49 17.67
C LEU A 86 4.45 24.64 16.68
N LYS A 87 5.30 24.75 15.67
CA LYS A 87 5.21 25.79 14.62
C LYS A 87 5.63 25.24 13.26
N ALA A 88 5.34 25.99 12.21
CA ALA A 88 5.80 25.69 10.87
C ALA A 88 7.34 25.57 10.82
N GLY A 89 7.84 24.58 10.08
CA GLY A 89 9.25 24.24 9.97
C GLY A 89 9.76 23.26 11.04
N ASP A 90 8.98 22.96 12.07
CA ASP A 90 9.40 21.96 13.07
C ASP A 90 9.41 20.54 12.47
N MET A 91 10.47 19.80 12.77
CA MET A 91 10.53 18.37 12.50
C MET A 91 9.82 17.60 13.61
N VAL A 92 9.01 16.62 13.22
CA VAL A 92 8.22 15.82 14.15
C VAL A 92 8.34 14.34 13.85
N LYS A 93 8.17 13.53 14.90
CA LYS A 93 7.82 12.12 14.80
C LYS A 93 6.38 11.94 15.27
N PHE A 94 5.60 11.13 14.56
CA PHE A 94 4.18 10.98 14.85
C PHE A 94 3.68 9.58 14.51
N LYS A 95 2.54 9.20 15.07
CA LYS A 95 1.76 8.03 14.63
C LYS A 95 0.45 8.54 14.06
N ALA A 96 0.07 8.03 12.89
CA ALA A 96 -1.17 8.39 12.22
C ALA A 96 -2.04 7.15 12.03
N ASP A 97 -3.34 7.34 12.21
CA ASP A 97 -4.35 6.31 12.00
C ASP A 97 -5.58 6.89 11.33
N ARG A 98 -6.47 6.01 10.85
CA ARG A 98 -7.76 6.38 10.31
C ARG A 98 -8.86 6.00 11.29
N LEU A 99 -9.43 7.00 11.95
CA LEU A 99 -10.52 6.86 12.93
C LEU A 99 -11.77 7.51 12.37
N ASP A 100 -12.88 6.77 12.28
CA ASP A 100 -14.18 7.25 11.74
C ASP A 100 -14.05 7.91 10.36
N GLY A 101 -13.19 7.36 9.51
CA GLY A 101 -12.92 7.87 8.17
C GLY A 101 -11.97 9.08 8.11
N LEU A 102 -11.55 9.63 9.24
CA LEU A 102 -10.66 10.80 9.37
C LEU A 102 -9.22 10.39 9.69
N PHE A 103 -8.25 11.17 9.21
CA PHE A 103 -6.84 10.96 9.56
C PHE A 103 -6.49 11.68 10.86
N VAL A 104 -6.05 10.91 11.85
CA VAL A 104 -5.81 11.38 13.21
C VAL A 104 -4.40 11.01 13.65
N LEU A 105 -3.70 11.97 14.25
CA LEU A 105 -2.42 11.73 14.93
C LEU A 105 -2.70 11.23 16.34
N THR A 106 -2.32 9.98 16.60
CA THR A 106 -2.46 9.32 17.91
C THR A 106 -1.24 9.59 18.80
N ALA A 107 -0.10 9.91 18.20
CA ALA A 107 1.09 10.41 18.89
C ALA A 107 1.74 11.51 18.04
N LEU A 108 2.28 12.55 18.69
CA LEU A 108 2.96 13.67 18.04
C LEU A 108 4.00 14.24 19.00
N GLU A 109 5.25 14.27 18.56
CA GLU A 109 6.39 14.79 19.33
C GLU A 109 7.33 15.55 18.39
N ARG A 110 7.89 16.67 18.86
CA ARG A 110 8.98 17.37 18.18
C ARG A 110 10.25 16.50 18.21
N ARG A 111 10.99 16.48 17.10
CA ARG A 111 12.30 15.82 16.98
C ARG A 111 13.43 16.80 17.33
#